data_AF-A0A949S9Y1-F1
#
_entry.id   AF-A0A949S9Y1-F1
#
_cell.length_a   1.000
_cell.length_b   1.000
_cell.length_c   1.000
_cell.angle_alpha   90.00
_cell.angle_beta   90.00
_cell.angle_gamma   90.00
#
_symmetry.space_group_name_H-M   'P 1'
#
loop_
_entity.id
_entity.type
_entity.pdbx_description
1 polymer ?
#
loop_
_entity_poly.entity_id
_entity_poly.type
_entity_poly.pdbx_seq_one_letter_code
_entity_poly.pdbx_strand_id
1 'polypeptide(L)'
;MRKNIDIDEATLTKLKILSVFENNSVKGLMEEAVSWFVAYKEKQRLDKLSQEEKEDLGLLLLMQQADRNDEVSRDDIMNILDK
;
A
#
# COMPACT_ATOMS: atom_id res chain seq x y z
N MET A 1 -14.04 15.48 -2.16
CA MET A 1 -13.29 16.74 -1.97
C MET A 1 -12.64 17.14 -3.28
N ARG A 2 -12.67 18.42 -3.67
CA ARG A 2 -11.90 18.93 -4.82
C ARG A 2 -10.52 19.37 -4.33
N LYS A 3 -9.45 18.94 -5.01
CA LYS A 3 -8.09 19.43 -4.76
C LYS A 3 -7.60 20.16 -6.00
N ASN A 4 -7.11 21.38 -5.82
CA ASN A 4 -6.53 22.18 -6.89
C ASN A 4 -5.02 21.96 -6.87
N ILE A 5 -4.45 21.61 -8.02
CA ILE A 5 -3.01 21.37 -8.19
C ILE A 5 -2.55 22.34 -9.27
N ASP A 6 -1.57 23.18 -8.93
CA ASP A 6 -0.94 24.06 -9.90
C ASP A 6 0.20 23.29 -10.60
N ILE A 7 0.21 23.34 -11.93
CA ILE A 7 1.19 22.62 -12.76
C ILE A 7 1.65 23.52 -13.90
N ASP A 8 2.90 23.36 -14.29
CA ASP A 8 3.44 24.12 -15.42
C ASP A 8 2.79 23.69 -16.75
N GLU A 9 2.74 24.64 -17.69
CA GLU A 9 2.06 24.46 -18.96
C GLU A 9 2.68 23.34 -19.82
N ALA A 10 3.99 23.14 -19.73
CA ALA A 10 4.68 22.09 -20.47
C ALA A 10 4.26 20.70 -19.97
N THR A 11 4.16 20.51 -18.65
CA THR A 11 3.66 19.27 -18.03
C THR A 11 2.18 19.05 -18.35
N LEU A 12 1.34 20.09 -18.28
CA LEU A 12 -0.08 19.99 -18.66
C LEU A 12 -0.24 19.55 -20.12
N THR A 13 0.58 20.07 -21.02
CA THR A 13 0.54 19.73 -22.46
C THR A 13 0.87 18.25 -22.67
N LYS A 14 1.92 17.73 -22.01
CA LYS A 14 2.28 16.31 -22.08
C LYS A 14 1.18 15.42 -21.52
N LEU A 15 0.57 15.79 -20.39
CA LEU A 15 -0.56 15.08 -19.80
C LEU A 15 -1.76 15.00 -20.73
N LYS A 16 -2.11 16.11 -21.41
CA LYS A 16 -3.20 16.13 -22.40
C LYS A 16 -2.92 15.16 -23.54
N ILE A 17 -1.69 15.16 -24.08
CA ILE A 17 -1.29 14.24 -25.14
C ILE A 17 -1.43 12.78 -24.69
N LEU A 18 -0.88 12.43 -23.52
CA LEU A 18 -1.00 11.09 -22.96
C LEU A 18 -2.46 10.67 -22.74
N SER A 19 -3.29 11.60 -22.26
CA SER A 19 -4.72 11.34 -22.03
C SER A 19 -5.47 10.97 -23.31
N VAL A 20 -5.08 11.54 -24.45
CA VAL A 20 -5.65 11.18 -25.75
C VAL A 20 -5.18 9.78 -26.17
N PHE A 21 -3.90 9.45 -25.98
CA PHE A 21 -3.37 8.13 -26.34
C PHE A 21 -3.97 7.00 -25.51
N GLU A 22 -4.19 7.22 -24.22
CA GLU A 22 -4.76 6.24 -23.30
C GLU A 22 -6.30 6.26 -23.28
N ASN A 23 -6.93 7.11 -24.10
CA ASN A 23 -8.37 7.32 -24.15
C ASN A 23 -8.98 7.58 -22.74
N ASN A 24 -8.27 8.40 -21.95
CA ASN A 24 -8.60 8.72 -20.56
C ASN A 24 -8.67 10.24 -20.37
N SER A 25 -9.19 10.69 -19.23
CA SER A 25 -9.17 12.11 -18.86
C SER A 25 -7.85 12.48 -18.17
N VAL A 26 -7.41 13.74 -18.31
CA VAL A 26 -6.24 14.26 -17.57
C VAL A 26 -6.40 14.02 -16.06
N LYS A 27 -7.61 14.17 -15.53
CA LYS A 27 -7.91 13.89 -14.12
C LYS A 27 -7.69 12.41 -13.77
N GLY A 28 -8.20 11.50 -14.60
CA GLY A 28 -8.06 10.05 -14.39
C GLY A 28 -6.60 9.62 -14.40
N LEU A 29 -5.83 10.11 -15.38
CA LEU A 29 -4.38 9.88 -15.47
C LEU A 29 -3.63 10.40 -14.24
N MET A 30 -4.00 11.58 -13.72
CA MET A 30 -3.41 12.12 -12.50
C MET A 30 -3.77 11.29 -11.26
N GLU A 31 -5.02 10.84 -11.14
CA GLU A 31 -5.46 10.01 -10.02
C GLU A 31 -4.74 8.66 -10.01
N GLU A 32 -4.58 8.04 -11.18
CA GLU A 32 -3.82 6.80 -11.34
C GLU A 32 -2.33 6.98 -11.02
N ALA A 33 -1.70 8.02 -11.55
CA ALA A 33 -0.31 8.33 -11.28
C ALA A 33 -0.04 8.58 -9.79
N VAL A 34 -0.93 9.29 -9.10
CA VAL A 34 -0.84 9.53 -7.66
C VAL A 34 -1.03 8.22 -6.88
N SER A 35 -2.03 7.41 -7.22
CA SER A 35 -2.26 6.12 -6.58
C SER A 35 -1.05 5.20 -6.71
N TRP A 36 -0.51 5.10 -7.93
CA TRP A 36 0.70 4.33 -8.21
C TRP A 36 1.90 4.85 -7.42
N PHE A 37 2.10 6.17 -7.38
CA PHE A 37 3.23 6.77 -6.67
C PHE A 37 3.18 6.51 -5.15
N VAL A 38 2.00 6.59 -4.54
CA VAL A 38 1.81 6.28 -3.12
C VAL A 38 2.15 4.82 -2.84
N ALA A 39 1.58 3.88 -3.60
CA ALA A 39 1.86 2.46 -3.45
C ALA A 39 3.34 2.13 -3.66
N TYR A 40 3.96 2.75 -4.66
CA TYR A 40 5.38 2.60 -4.92
C TYR A 40 6.24 3.11 -3.74
N LYS A 41 5.88 4.25 -3.14
CA LYS A 41 6.60 4.81 -2.00
C LYS A 41 6.43 3.97 -0.73
N GLU A 42 5.26 3.41 -0.50
CA GLU A 42 5.02 2.47 0.60
C GLU A 42 5.91 1.24 0.45
N LYS A 43 5.98 0.67 -0.76
CA LYS A 43 6.88 -0.45 -1.04
C LYS A 43 8.35 -0.07 -0.83
N GLN A 44 8.79 1.07 -1.35
CA GLN A 44 10.17 1.56 -1.12
C GLN A 44 10.49 1.70 0.37
N ARG A 45 9.51 2.13 1.18
CA ARG A 45 9.69 2.24 2.63
C ARG A 45 9.88 0.87 3.27
N LEU A 46 9.08 -0.12 2.88
CA LEU A 46 9.22 -1.50 3.35
C LEU A 46 10.56 -2.11 2.92
N ASP A 47 10.97 -1.88 1.68
CA ASP A 47 12.23 -2.43 1.15
C ASP A 47 13.46 -1.87 1.87
N LYS A 48 13.38 -0.64 2.39
CA LYS A 48 14.45 0.02 3.16
C LYS A 48 14.61 -0.49 4.59
N LEU A 49 13.63 -1.20 5.13
CA LEU A 49 13.73 -1.78 6.47
C LEU A 49 14.75 -2.92 6.48
N SER A 50 15.52 -2.99 7.57
CA SER A 50 16.35 -4.15 7.87
C SER A 50 15.48 -5.40 8.11
N GLN A 51 16.12 -6.57 8.13
CA GLN A 51 15.41 -7.83 8.32
C GLN A 51 14.68 -7.88 9.68
N GLU A 52 15.34 -7.43 10.75
CA GLU A 52 14.78 -7.35 12.10
C GLU A 52 13.58 -6.41 12.15
N GLU A 53 13.69 -5.21 11.56
CA GLU A 53 12.57 -4.26 11.49
C GLU A 53 11.37 -4.77 10.68
N LYS A 54 11.61 -5.62 9.67
CA LYS A 54 10.53 -6.29 8.90
C LYS A 54 9.84 -7.36 9.73
N GLU A 55 10.59 -8.11 10.52
CA GLU A 55 10.05 -9.13 11.41
C GLU A 55 9.21 -8.50 12.52
N ASP A 56 9.70 -7.42 13.14
CA ASP A 56 8.95 -6.63 14.12
C ASP A 56 7.66 -6.06 13.54
N LEU A 57 7.72 -5.48 12.33
CA LEU A 57 6.54 -4.98 11.64
C LEU A 57 5.55 -6.11 11.33
N GLY A 58 6.05 -7.28 10.92
CA GLY A 58 5.25 -8.47 10.69
C GLY A 58 4.53 -8.93 11.96
N LEU A 59 5.24 -8.98 13.08
CA LEU A 59 4.66 -9.30 14.37
C LEU A 59 3.55 -8.31 14.77
N LEU A 60 3.80 -7.01 14.60
CA LEU A 60 2.80 -5.96 14.89
C LEU A 60 1.52 -6.13 14.06
N LEU A 61 1.66 -6.46 12.77
CA LEU A 61 0.51 -6.69 11.88
C LEU A 61 -0.29 -7.93 12.30
N LEU A 62 0.39 -9.02 12.70
CA LEU A 62 -0.27 -10.23 13.21
C LEU A 62 -1.04 -9.93 14.50
N MET A 63 -0.46 -9.16 15.41
CA MET A 63 -1.12 -8.74 16.66
C MET A 63 -2.34 -7.84 16.40
N GLN A 64 -2.34 -7.06 15.32
CA GLN A 64 -3.49 -6.24 14.95
C GLN A 64 -4.64 -7.08 14.37
N GLN A 65 -4.32 -8.16 13.64
CA GLN A 65 -5.32 -9.04 13.02
C GLN A 65 -5.85 -10.12 13.97
N ALA A 66 -5.12 -10.42 15.06
CA ALA A 66 -5.55 -11.40 16.04
C ALA A 66 -6.84 -10.94 16.75
N ASP A 67 -7.89 -11.77 16.68
CA ASP A 67 -9.06 -11.61 17.52
C ASP A 67 -8.67 -11.94 18.96
N ARG A 68 -8.81 -10.95 19.85
CA ARG A 68 -8.42 -11.08 21.25
C ARG A 68 -9.35 -12.00 22.06
N ASN A 69 -10.49 -12.37 21.49
CA ASN A 69 -11.48 -13.22 22.15
C ASN A 69 -11.48 -14.65 21.59
N ASP A 70 -10.65 -14.94 20.60
CA ASP A 70 -10.50 -16.29 20.06
C ASP A 70 -9.49 -17.06 20.93
N GLU A 71 -10.04 -17.82 21.88
CA GLU A 71 -9.28 -18.65 22.81
C GLU A 71 -9.34 -20.12 22.39
N VAL A 72 -8.21 -20.81 22.48
CA VAL A 72 -8.12 -22.26 22.24
C VAL A 72 -7.72 -22.98 23.53
N SER A 73 -8.16 -24.23 23.68
CA SER A 73 -7.83 -25.01 24.87
C SER A 73 -6.35 -25.40 24.86
N ARG A 74 -5.79 -25.60 26.07
CA ARG A 74 -4.40 -26.06 26.21
C ARG A 74 -4.15 -27.38 25.49
N ASP A 75 -5.10 -28.31 25.59
CA ASP A 75 -4.96 -29.64 25.01
C ASP A 75 -4.88 -29.57 23.47
N ASP A 76 -5.65 -28.67 22.85
CA ASP A 76 -5.59 -28.42 21.40
C ASP A 76 -4.21 -27.88 20.97
N ILE A 77 -3.62 -26.97 21.76
CA ILE A 77 -2.26 -26.45 21.49
C ILE A 77 -1.22 -27.57 21.58
N MET A 78 -1.25 -28.39 22.64
CA MET A 78 -0.26 -29.44 22.85
C MET A 78 -0.34 -30.51 21.75
N ASN A 79 -1.54 -30.85 21.29
CA ASN A 79 -1.74 -31.77 20.17
C ASN A 79 -1.16 -31.25 18.83
N ILE A 80 -1.07 -29.94 18.64
CA ILE A 80 -0.46 -29.33 17.44
C ILE A 80 1.07 -29.36 17.53
N LEU A 81 1.63 -29.14 18.72
CA LEU A 81 3.08 -29.10 18.97
C LEU A 81 3.74 -30.48 18.99
N ASP A 82 2.98 -31.53 19.29
CA ASP A 82 3.47 -32.93 19.31
C ASP A 82 3.51 -33.60 17.91
N LYS A 83 3.34 -32.82 16.83
CA LYS A 83 3.55 -33.25 15.43
C LYS A 83 4.90 -32.79 14.90
#